data_AF-A0A2M9A3K7-F1
#
_entry.id   AF-A0A2M9A3K7-F1
#
_cell.length_a   1.000
_cell.length_b   1.000
_cell.length_c   1.000
_cell.angle_alpha   90.00
_cell.angle_beta   90.00
_cell.angle_gamma   90.00
#
_symmetry.space_group_name_H-M   'P 1'
#
loop_
_entity.id
_entity.type
_entity.pdbx_description
1 polymer ?
#
loop_
_entity_poly.entity_id
_entity_poly.type
_entity_poly.pdbx_seq_one_letter_code
_entity_poly.pdbx_strand_id
1 'polypeptide(L)'
;MKHLLKKFEIKRLIVVAITAFACVCMWGCSDRVEFKWSDGRGTPLIAGFIDDSLVVAYDCREWLETTETWSIGDGYSEESSCGHDRLLVYNYRVQEDGPRWTDSLTNKRGGYRWYQLTDSIFWRWEEKNMLLWKIGETAHEMKISRKNEGCSHSSKIERMHQWLDGTFIALGGNLSAGEDSCQYAVLDTISGTLTYKRLDKNLEWIKVCDDVRAWDDEVYCLLLDEKDGNSFVLKNEKDSIFAPMEKLFDGRFCGNMMELGVRVCSLTKDEIMCSDVKWTGNRELEFYRNDGTVIRLEY
;
A
#
# COMPACT_ATOMS: atom_id res chain seq x y z
N MET A 1 -18.60 80.81 -14.83
CA MET A 1 -17.97 79.69 -15.58
C MET A 1 -16.68 79.14 -14.97
N LYS A 2 -15.72 79.96 -14.49
CA LYS A 2 -14.46 79.47 -13.88
C LYS A 2 -14.63 78.52 -12.67
N HIS A 3 -15.70 78.68 -11.88
CA HIS A 3 -15.92 77.88 -10.66
C HIS A 3 -16.52 76.47 -10.93
N LEU A 4 -17.13 76.26 -12.10
CA LEU A 4 -17.71 74.97 -12.51
C LEU A 4 -16.66 74.07 -13.20
N LEU A 5 -15.75 74.67 -13.98
CA LEU A 5 -14.61 73.99 -14.61
C LEU A 5 -13.65 73.38 -13.56
N LYS A 6 -13.30 74.13 -12.50
CA LYS A 6 -12.52 73.59 -11.37
C LYS A 6 -13.20 72.40 -10.67
N LYS A 7 -14.53 72.43 -10.56
CA LYS A 7 -15.31 71.35 -9.89
C LYS A 7 -15.35 70.08 -10.76
N PHE A 8 -15.33 70.23 -12.08
CA PHE A 8 -15.33 69.13 -13.04
C PHE A 8 -13.94 68.47 -13.15
N GLU A 9 -12.86 69.26 -13.14
CA GLU A 9 -11.48 68.75 -13.13
C GLU A 9 -11.15 68.01 -11.82
N ILE A 10 -11.56 68.53 -10.67
CA ILE A 10 -11.38 67.86 -9.37
C ILE A 10 -12.16 66.53 -9.31
N LYS A 11 -13.40 66.48 -9.83
CA LYS A 11 -14.16 65.23 -9.91
C LYS A 11 -13.49 64.20 -10.82
N ARG A 12 -12.92 64.63 -11.95
CA ARG A 12 -12.22 63.74 -12.89
C ARG A 12 -10.94 63.17 -12.26
N LEU A 13 -10.19 63.99 -11.52
CA LEU A 13 -9.01 63.57 -10.75
C LEU A 13 -9.35 62.56 -9.64
N ILE A 14 -10.44 62.78 -8.91
CA ILE A 14 -10.90 61.85 -7.86
C ILE A 14 -11.33 60.51 -8.45
N VAL A 15 -12.05 60.51 -9.58
CA VAL A 15 -12.45 59.27 -10.26
C VAL A 15 -11.22 58.51 -10.76
N VAL A 16 -10.26 59.18 -11.40
CA VAL A 16 -9.00 58.54 -11.85
C VAL A 16 -8.20 57.98 -10.67
N ALA A 17 -8.15 58.68 -9.54
CA ALA A 17 -7.48 58.20 -8.32
C ALA A 17 -8.20 56.98 -7.71
N ILE A 18 -9.53 56.96 -7.68
CA ILE A 18 -10.32 55.82 -7.19
C ILE A 18 -10.18 54.62 -8.13
N THR A 19 -10.16 54.82 -9.45
CA THR A 19 -9.95 53.74 -10.42
C THR A 19 -8.52 53.19 -10.33
N ALA A 20 -7.51 54.05 -10.16
CA ALA A 20 -6.13 53.62 -9.95
C ALA A 20 -5.97 52.85 -8.62
N PHE A 21 -6.58 53.31 -7.53
CA PHE A 21 -6.59 52.57 -6.26
C PHE A 21 -7.32 51.23 -6.37
N ALA A 22 -8.47 51.18 -7.07
CA ALA A 22 -9.19 49.94 -7.32
C ALA A 22 -8.36 48.95 -8.16
N CYS A 23 -7.59 49.43 -9.15
CA CYS A 23 -6.69 48.58 -9.94
C CYS A 23 -5.49 48.07 -9.15
N VAL A 24 -4.93 48.86 -8.20
CA VAL A 24 -3.81 48.43 -7.34
C VAL A 24 -4.29 47.49 -6.23
N CYS A 25 -5.49 47.68 -5.69
CA CYS A 25 -6.11 46.76 -4.74
C CYS A 25 -6.57 45.43 -5.39
N MET A 26 -6.56 45.32 -6.72
CA MET A 26 -6.81 44.08 -7.47
C MET A 26 -5.52 43.31 -7.80
N TRP A 27 -4.33 43.85 -7.50
CA TRP A 27 -3.10 43.06 -7.49
C TRP A 27 -2.98 42.27 -6.18
N GLY A 28 -3.84 41.26 -6.10
CA GLY A 28 -3.49 39.90 -5.69
C GLY A 28 -2.77 39.75 -4.36
N CYS A 29 -3.48 40.03 -3.28
CA CYS A 29 -3.30 39.38 -1.99
C CYS A 29 -3.63 37.87 -2.10
N SER A 30 -2.84 37.09 -2.83
CA SER A 30 -3.06 35.65 -3.03
C SER A 30 -1.95 34.84 -2.39
N ASP A 31 -2.31 33.73 -1.78
CA ASP A 31 -1.36 32.77 -1.24
C ASP A 31 -0.41 32.29 -2.35
N ARG A 32 0.87 32.20 -2.04
CA ARG A 32 1.88 31.66 -2.94
C ARG A 32 2.00 30.17 -2.68
N VAL A 33 1.55 29.38 -3.65
CA VAL A 33 1.68 27.92 -3.63
C VAL A 33 2.82 27.51 -4.56
N GLU A 34 3.86 26.87 -4.02
CA GLU A 34 4.90 26.22 -4.81
C GLU A 34 4.78 24.70 -4.69
N PHE A 35 4.77 24.01 -5.83
CA PHE A 35 4.76 22.55 -5.88
C PHE A 35 6.02 22.05 -6.57
N LYS A 36 6.76 21.15 -5.93
CA LYS A 36 8.00 20.57 -6.46
C LYS A 36 8.03 19.07 -6.24
N TRP A 37 8.32 18.32 -7.29
CA TRP A 37 8.70 16.91 -7.19
C TRP A 37 10.16 16.81 -6.72
N SER A 38 10.48 15.79 -5.94
CA SER A 38 11.86 15.41 -5.66
C SER A 38 12.62 15.08 -6.95
N ASP A 39 13.92 15.37 -6.99
CA ASP A 39 14.76 15.05 -8.16
C ASP A 39 14.89 13.52 -8.38
N GLY A 40 14.91 12.76 -7.29
CA GLY A 40 14.95 11.29 -7.29
C GLY A 40 13.62 10.62 -6.90
N ARG A 41 13.61 9.29 -6.96
CA ARG A 41 12.56 8.43 -6.39
C ARG A 41 12.98 7.97 -4.99
N GLY A 42 12.00 7.61 -4.17
CA GLY A 42 12.24 7.01 -2.86
C GLY A 42 12.91 5.63 -2.98
N THR A 43 13.46 5.14 -1.87
CA THR A 43 14.01 3.78 -1.79
C THR A 43 12.91 2.75 -2.05
N PRO A 44 13.08 1.83 -3.02
CA PRO A 44 12.09 0.80 -3.27
C PRO A 44 11.89 -0.12 -2.08
N LEU A 45 10.65 -0.56 -1.89
CA LEU A 45 10.24 -1.51 -0.86
C LEU A 45 9.60 -2.74 -1.52
N ILE A 46 9.71 -3.91 -0.89
CA ILE A 46 9.14 -5.14 -1.45
C ILE A 46 7.61 -5.15 -1.32
N ALA A 47 6.93 -5.35 -2.45
CA ALA A 47 5.49 -5.57 -2.55
C ALA A 47 5.11 -7.05 -2.42
N GLY A 48 5.98 -7.95 -2.90
CA GLY A 48 5.81 -9.39 -2.78
C GLY A 48 6.74 -10.22 -3.67
N PHE A 49 6.46 -11.51 -3.76
CA PHE A 49 7.30 -12.51 -4.44
C PHE A 49 6.49 -13.30 -5.47
N ILE A 50 7.11 -13.63 -6.59
CA ILE A 50 6.50 -14.40 -7.67
C ILE A 50 7.36 -15.63 -7.90
N ASP A 51 6.74 -16.79 -7.72
CA ASP A 51 7.44 -18.06 -7.68
C ASP A 51 8.63 -18.01 -6.71
N ASP A 52 9.60 -18.88 -6.92
CA ASP A 52 10.81 -18.95 -6.11
C ASP A 52 11.94 -18.05 -6.62
N SER A 53 11.72 -17.18 -7.62
CA SER A 53 12.81 -16.50 -8.33
C SER A 53 12.64 -15.00 -8.55
N LEU A 54 11.41 -14.48 -8.49
CA LEU A 54 11.15 -13.07 -8.77
C LEU A 54 10.66 -12.33 -7.52
N VAL A 55 11.12 -11.10 -7.37
CA VAL A 55 10.64 -10.17 -6.34
C VAL A 55 10.07 -8.95 -7.02
N VAL A 56 8.94 -8.48 -6.51
CA VAL A 56 8.31 -7.24 -6.95
C VAL A 56 8.55 -6.19 -5.88
N ALA A 57 9.18 -5.10 -6.29
CA ALA A 57 9.40 -3.93 -5.48
C ALA A 57 8.56 -2.77 -6.00
N TYR A 58 8.30 -1.81 -5.13
CA TYR A 58 7.61 -0.58 -5.47
C TYR A 58 8.37 0.62 -4.91
N ASP A 59 8.36 1.72 -5.65
CA ASP A 59 8.75 3.02 -5.14
C ASP A 59 7.74 4.09 -5.59
N CYS A 60 7.98 5.31 -5.17
CA CYS A 60 7.21 6.46 -5.60
C CYS A 60 8.13 7.69 -5.64
N ARG A 61 7.67 8.74 -6.32
CA ARG A 61 8.34 10.04 -6.37
C ARG A 61 7.74 10.96 -5.33
N GLU A 62 8.56 11.48 -4.44
CA GLU A 62 8.11 12.40 -3.40
C GLU A 62 7.80 13.77 -3.99
N TRP A 63 6.90 14.50 -3.34
CA TRP A 63 6.64 15.90 -3.65
C TRP A 63 6.46 16.71 -2.37
N LEU A 64 6.77 18.00 -2.49
CA LEU A 64 6.57 19.01 -1.48
C LEU A 64 5.76 20.15 -2.08
N GLU A 65 4.65 20.49 -1.42
CA GLU A 65 3.86 21.68 -1.66
C GLU A 65 4.07 22.64 -0.49
N THR A 66 4.50 23.87 -0.78
CA THR A 66 4.62 24.94 0.21
C THR A 66 3.59 26.01 -0.10
N THR A 67 2.83 26.41 0.91
CA THR A 67 1.85 27.49 0.82
C THR A 67 2.24 28.60 1.78
N GLU A 68 2.57 29.76 1.24
CA GLU A 68 2.76 30.99 1.98
C GLU A 68 1.48 31.81 1.89
N THR A 69 0.75 31.90 3.00
CA THR A 69 -0.50 32.68 3.03
C THR A 69 -0.24 34.16 3.12
N TRP A 70 -1.03 34.93 2.40
CA TRP A 70 -0.87 36.38 2.32
C TRP A 70 -1.41 37.11 3.59
N SER A 71 -2.36 36.51 4.32
CA SER A 71 -3.00 37.16 5.47
C SER A 71 -2.04 37.43 6.64
N ILE A 72 -2.18 38.61 7.27
CA ILE A 72 -1.36 39.09 8.40
C ILE A 72 -1.44 38.07 9.56
N GLY A 73 -0.41 37.24 9.66
CA GLY A 73 -0.28 36.15 10.64
C GLY A 73 0.33 34.89 10.03
N ASP A 74 1.58 34.97 9.56
CA ASP A 74 2.55 33.90 9.27
C ASP A 74 2.01 32.48 8.99
N GLY A 75 1.04 32.33 8.08
CA GLY A 75 0.56 31.01 7.70
C GLY A 75 1.48 30.43 6.64
N TYR A 76 2.56 29.78 7.07
CA TYR A 76 3.36 28.89 6.25
C TYR A 76 2.90 27.46 6.48
N SER A 77 2.51 26.75 5.42
CA SER A 77 2.21 25.32 5.51
C SER A 77 3.00 24.55 4.47
N GLU A 78 3.54 23.41 4.89
CA GLU A 78 4.16 22.41 4.02
C GLU A 78 3.28 21.17 4.02
N GLU A 79 2.94 20.68 2.83
CA GLU A 79 2.37 19.36 2.62
C GLU A 79 3.36 18.55 1.80
N SER A 80 3.64 17.32 2.21
CA SER A 80 4.46 16.39 1.43
C SER A 80 3.76 15.05 1.32
N SER A 81 3.98 14.39 0.19
CA SER A 81 3.51 13.04 -0.02
C SER A 81 4.30 12.39 -1.14
N CYS A 82 3.77 11.30 -1.67
CA CYS A 82 4.31 10.59 -2.81
C CYS A 82 3.30 10.54 -3.96
N GLY A 83 3.79 10.33 -5.17
CA GLY A 83 3.01 10.06 -6.37
C GLY A 83 3.90 9.37 -7.41
N HIS A 84 3.40 9.22 -8.63
CA HIS A 84 4.12 8.53 -9.71
C HIS A 84 4.66 7.16 -9.29
N ASP A 85 3.81 6.34 -8.67
CA ASP A 85 4.24 5.04 -8.15
C ASP A 85 4.81 4.17 -9.26
N ARG A 86 5.82 3.37 -8.94
CA ARG A 86 6.51 2.50 -9.88
C ARG A 86 6.55 1.09 -9.32
N LEU A 87 6.25 0.10 -10.15
CA LEU A 87 6.55 -1.31 -9.87
C LEU A 87 7.82 -1.71 -10.61
N LEU A 88 8.59 -2.57 -9.97
CA LEU A 88 9.88 -3.08 -10.42
C LEU A 88 9.90 -4.58 -10.19
N VAL A 89 10.28 -5.36 -11.20
CA VAL A 89 10.44 -6.81 -11.08
C VAL A 89 11.91 -7.16 -11.26
N TYR A 90 12.45 -7.91 -10.31
CA TYR A 90 13.83 -8.38 -10.33
C TYR A 90 13.88 -9.89 -10.21
N ASN A 91 14.94 -10.51 -10.71
CA ASN A 91 15.29 -11.86 -10.31
C ASN A 91 16.24 -11.82 -9.11
N TYR A 92 15.73 -12.14 -7.92
CA TYR A 92 16.52 -12.07 -6.68
C TYR A 92 17.49 -13.23 -6.50
N ARG A 93 17.55 -14.17 -7.46
CA ARG A 93 18.53 -15.27 -7.46
C ARG A 93 19.84 -14.91 -8.13
N VAL A 94 19.90 -13.84 -8.91
CA VAL A 94 21.08 -13.44 -9.68
C VAL A 94 21.35 -11.95 -9.53
N GLN A 95 22.62 -11.56 -9.65
CA GLN A 95 22.98 -10.15 -9.74
C GLN A 95 22.67 -9.66 -11.17
N GLU A 96 21.76 -8.70 -11.28
CA GLU A 96 21.39 -8.05 -12.55
C GLU A 96 21.65 -6.54 -12.48
N ASP A 97 21.90 -5.94 -13.63
CA ASP A 97 22.06 -4.50 -13.82
C ASP A 97 20.68 -3.86 -14.01
N GLY A 98 19.92 -3.82 -12.91
CA GLY A 98 18.58 -3.23 -12.86
C GLY A 98 17.40 -4.22 -13.00
N PRO A 99 16.17 -3.68 -13.03
CA PRO A 99 14.94 -4.46 -13.07
C PRO A 99 14.72 -5.11 -14.44
N ARG A 100 14.19 -6.34 -14.44
CA ARG A 100 13.72 -7.02 -15.66
C ARG A 100 12.51 -6.36 -16.27
N TRP A 101 11.70 -5.72 -15.43
CA TRP A 101 10.50 -5.01 -15.84
C TRP A 101 10.23 -3.83 -14.92
N THR A 102 9.76 -2.75 -15.50
CA THR A 102 9.32 -1.57 -14.77
C THR A 102 8.09 -0.96 -15.42
N ASP A 103 7.17 -0.48 -14.59
CA ASP A 103 6.01 0.29 -15.01
C ASP A 103 5.72 1.37 -13.98
N SER A 104 5.17 2.50 -14.43
CA SER A 104 4.93 3.67 -13.58
C SER A 104 3.57 4.28 -13.83
N LEU A 105 2.90 4.67 -12.76
CA LEU A 105 1.66 5.42 -12.80
C LEU A 105 1.93 6.92 -12.95
N THR A 106 0.95 7.65 -13.47
CA THR A 106 0.98 9.11 -13.58
C THR A 106 0.14 9.79 -12.49
N ASN A 107 -0.01 9.14 -11.34
CA ASN A 107 -0.85 9.60 -10.25
C ASN A 107 -0.20 10.75 -9.47
N LYS A 108 -0.98 11.80 -9.17
CA LYS A 108 -0.52 12.94 -8.37
C LYS A 108 -0.45 12.63 -6.87
N ARG A 109 -1.31 11.73 -6.41
CA ARG A 109 -1.33 11.22 -5.03
C ARG A 109 -1.14 9.72 -5.10
N GLY A 110 -0.09 9.25 -4.44
CA GLY A 110 0.20 7.85 -4.21
C GLY A 110 -0.21 7.45 -2.80
N GLY A 111 -0.07 6.18 -2.50
CA GLY A 111 -0.11 5.67 -1.15
C GLY A 111 1.19 4.96 -0.85
N TYR A 112 1.62 5.06 0.40
CA TYR A 112 2.94 4.63 0.89
C TYR A 112 3.25 3.14 0.73
N ARG A 113 2.28 2.31 0.32
CA ARG A 113 2.48 0.87 0.17
C ARG A 113 1.61 0.18 -0.87
N TRP A 114 2.25 -0.67 -1.66
CA TRP A 114 1.64 -1.72 -2.47
C TRP A 114 1.83 -3.06 -1.79
N TYR A 115 0.83 -3.91 -1.91
CA TYR A 115 0.82 -5.27 -1.35
C TYR A 115 0.48 -6.27 -2.45
N GLN A 116 0.99 -7.48 -2.34
CA GLN A 116 0.63 -8.54 -3.27
C GLN A 116 -0.76 -9.12 -2.96
N LEU A 117 -1.62 -9.22 -3.97
CA LEU A 117 -2.92 -9.89 -3.88
C LEU A 117 -2.85 -11.31 -4.46
N THR A 118 -2.21 -11.43 -5.62
CA THR A 118 -1.92 -12.69 -6.33
C THR A 118 -0.51 -12.59 -6.94
N ASP A 119 -0.03 -13.65 -7.58
CA ASP A 119 1.28 -13.64 -8.26
C ASP A 119 1.45 -12.53 -9.31
N SER A 120 0.36 -12.01 -9.87
CA SER A 120 0.44 -10.97 -10.89
C SER A 120 -0.26 -9.67 -10.53
N ILE A 121 -1.05 -9.64 -9.46
CA ILE A 121 -1.90 -8.50 -9.09
C ILE A 121 -1.44 -7.95 -7.74
N PHE A 122 -1.17 -6.66 -7.72
CA PHE A 122 -0.82 -5.88 -6.54
C PHE A 122 -1.96 -4.94 -6.21
N TRP A 123 -2.16 -4.68 -4.93
CA TRP A 123 -3.25 -3.85 -4.46
C TRP A 123 -2.78 -2.76 -3.52
N ARG A 124 -3.58 -1.69 -3.49
CA ARG A 124 -3.44 -0.59 -2.55
C ARG A 124 -4.81 -0.07 -2.15
N TRP A 125 -4.94 0.30 -0.89
CA TRP A 125 -6.11 0.99 -0.38
C TRP A 125 -6.06 2.50 -0.64
N GLU A 126 -7.14 3.08 -1.16
CA GLU A 126 -7.36 4.53 -1.29
C GLU A 126 -8.71 4.94 -0.70
N GLU A 127 -8.76 5.11 0.63
CA GLU A 127 -9.95 5.51 1.39
C GLU A 127 -11.24 4.73 1.07
N LYS A 128 -11.93 5.07 -0.03
CA LYS A 128 -13.17 4.46 -0.53
C LYS A 128 -12.98 3.50 -1.71
N ASN A 129 -11.79 3.48 -2.28
CA ASN A 129 -11.43 2.72 -3.46
C ASN A 129 -10.26 1.80 -3.17
N MET A 130 -10.06 0.83 -4.05
CA MET A 130 -8.88 0.00 -4.10
C MET A 130 -8.27 0.12 -5.48
N LEU A 131 -6.97 0.35 -5.58
CA LEU A 131 -6.26 0.21 -6.85
C LEU A 131 -5.74 -1.21 -6.96
N LEU A 132 -5.92 -1.79 -8.14
CA LEU A 132 -5.35 -3.06 -8.54
C LEU A 132 -4.40 -2.83 -9.71
N TRP A 133 -3.16 -3.26 -9.57
CA TRP A 133 -2.15 -3.15 -10.61
C TRP A 133 -1.67 -4.53 -10.98
N LYS A 134 -2.06 -4.98 -12.17
CA LYS A 134 -1.58 -6.23 -12.73
C LYS A 134 -0.31 -5.98 -13.54
N ILE A 135 0.71 -6.82 -13.37
CA ILE A 135 1.96 -6.70 -14.13
C ILE A 135 1.66 -6.74 -15.63
N GLY A 136 2.19 -5.74 -16.36
CA GLY A 136 1.99 -5.59 -17.80
C GLY A 136 0.67 -4.92 -18.20
N GLU A 137 -0.16 -4.50 -17.24
CA GLU A 137 -1.42 -3.79 -17.47
C GLU A 137 -1.46 -2.49 -16.68
N THR A 138 -2.34 -1.57 -17.10
CA THR A 138 -2.58 -0.32 -16.37
C THR A 138 -3.26 -0.58 -15.04
N ALA A 139 -2.95 0.20 -14.00
CA ALA A 139 -3.67 0.10 -12.75
C ALA A 139 -5.16 0.45 -12.92
N HIS A 140 -6.02 -0.34 -12.29
CA HIS A 140 -7.47 -0.22 -12.33
C HIS A 140 -7.99 0.18 -10.95
N GLU A 141 -8.81 1.23 -10.92
CA GLU A 141 -9.51 1.66 -9.71
C GLU A 141 -10.81 0.87 -9.57
N MET A 142 -11.01 0.26 -8.40
CA MET A 142 -12.22 -0.44 -8.00
C MET A 142 -12.88 0.33 -6.86
N LYS A 143 -14.12 0.76 -7.08
CA LYS A 143 -14.94 1.35 -6.01
C LYS A 143 -15.40 0.26 -5.07
N ILE A 144 -15.18 0.45 -3.77
CA ILE A 144 -15.53 -0.54 -2.77
C ILE A 144 -16.72 -0.06 -1.94
N SER A 145 -17.80 -0.82 -1.99
CA SER A 145 -18.89 -0.70 -1.03
C SER A 145 -18.56 -1.52 0.22
N ARG A 146 -18.98 -1.05 1.40
CA ARG A 146 -18.70 -1.70 2.68
C ARG A 146 -19.99 -2.10 3.36
N LYS A 147 -20.02 -3.33 3.88
CA LYS A 147 -21.14 -3.86 4.65
C LYS A 147 -20.61 -4.60 5.85
N ASN A 148 -21.33 -4.56 6.97
CA ASN A 148 -21.04 -5.41 8.12
C ASN A 148 -22.14 -6.46 8.26
N GLU A 149 -21.76 -7.67 8.67
CA GLU A 149 -22.65 -8.79 8.89
C GLU A 149 -22.39 -9.39 10.27
N GLY A 150 -23.37 -9.26 11.17
CA GLY A 150 -23.27 -9.79 12.54
C GLY A 150 -22.30 -9.04 13.45
N CYS A 151 -21.69 -7.95 13.01
CA CYS A 151 -20.77 -7.11 13.79
C CYS A 151 -20.92 -5.62 13.42
N SER A 152 -20.38 -4.70 14.22
CA SER A 152 -20.54 -3.25 14.03
C SER A 152 -19.22 -2.52 13.79
N HIS A 153 -18.11 -3.01 14.36
CA HIS A 153 -16.81 -2.34 14.26
C HIS A 153 -15.93 -3.00 13.22
N SER A 154 -15.61 -2.26 12.15
CA SER A 154 -14.69 -2.69 11.10
C SER A 154 -13.23 -2.43 11.50
N SER A 155 -12.35 -3.36 11.14
CA SER A 155 -10.90 -3.21 11.30
C SER A 155 -10.27 -2.57 10.06
N LYS A 156 -9.10 -1.95 10.26
CA LYS A 156 -8.24 -1.56 9.15
C LYS A 156 -7.71 -2.83 8.49
N ILE A 157 -7.80 -2.90 7.16
CA ILE A 157 -7.25 -3.99 6.39
C ILE A 157 -5.75 -3.76 6.22
N GLU A 158 -4.96 -4.76 6.60
CA GLU A 158 -3.50 -4.74 6.53
C GLU A 158 -2.96 -5.78 5.56
N ARG A 159 -3.73 -6.86 5.36
CA ARG A 159 -3.38 -8.00 4.51
C ARG A 159 -4.62 -8.46 3.73
N MET A 160 -4.40 -9.01 2.55
CA MET A 160 -5.48 -9.55 1.72
C MET A 160 -4.97 -10.72 0.90
N HIS A 161 -5.70 -11.84 0.93
CA HIS A 161 -5.32 -13.08 0.27
C HIS A 161 -6.50 -13.70 -0.46
N GLN A 162 -6.20 -14.58 -1.41
CA GLN A 162 -7.22 -15.42 -2.03
C GLN A 162 -7.97 -16.23 -0.97
N TRP A 163 -9.27 -16.39 -1.19
CA TRP A 163 -10.19 -17.07 -0.31
C TRP A 163 -11.14 -17.99 -1.08
N LEU A 164 -11.98 -18.68 -0.32
CA LEU A 164 -12.98 -19.60 -0.82
C LEU A 164 -13.93 -18.92 -1.82
N ASP A 165 -14.53 -19.72 -2.70
CA ASP A 165 -15.52 -19.30 -3.69
C ASP A 165 -15.03 -18.16 -4.62
N GLY A 166 -13.71 -18.08 -4.87
CA GLY A 166 -13.11 -17.06 -5.73
C GLY A 166 -13.13 -15.64 -5.13
N THR A 167 -13.35 -15.52 -3.83
CA THR A 167 -13.32 -14.24 -3.11
C THR A 167 -11.93 -13.95 -2.52
N PHE A 168 -11.78 -12.83 -1.82
CA PHE A 168 -10.54 -12.50 -1.10
C PHE A 168 -10.82 -12.23 0.37
N ILE A 169 -10.04 -12.83 1.24
CA ILE A 169 -10.09 -12.55 2.68
C ILE A 169 -9.24 -11.31 2.94
N ALA A 170 -9.81 -10.35 3.64
CA ALA A 170 -9.17 -9.12 4.05
C ALA A 170 -9.01 -9.14 5.56
N LEU A 171 -7.76 -9.12 6.01
CA LEU A 171 -7.36 -9.33 7.40
C LEU A 171 -6.81 -8.04 8.00
N GLY A 172 -7.18 -7.80 9.25
CA GLY A 172 -6.52 -6.83 10.12
C GLY A 172 -5.45 -7.51 10.99
N GLY A 173 -5.13 -6.84 12.11
CA GLY A 173 -4.10 -7.31 13.05
C GLY A 173 -4.55 -8.31 14.12
N ASN A 174 -5.86 -8.47 14.41
CA ASN A 174 -6.30 -9.38 15.48
C ASN A 174 -7.59 -10.13 15.11
N LEU A 175 -7.46 -11.43 14.80
CA LEU A 175 -8.58 -12.33 14.52
C LEU A 175 -9.31 -12.79 15.78
N SER A 176 -8.72 -12.60 16.96
CA SER A 176 -9.32 -12.92 18.26
C SER A 176 -10.20 -11.77 18.81
N ALA A 177 -10.50 -10.74 18.00
CA ALA A 177 -11.39 -9.66 18.41
C ALA A 177 -12.76 -10.20 18.85
N GLY A 178 -13.21 -9.81 20.05
CA GLY A 178 -14.47 -10.25 20.65
C GLY A 178 -15.60 -9.22 20.55
N GLU A 179 -16.72 -9.56 21.20
CA GLU A 179 -17.91 -8.70 21.32
C GLU A 179 -18.47 -8.28 19.96
N ASP A 180 -18.65 -6.98 19.71
CA ASP A 180 -19.25 -6.43 18.48
C ASP A 180 -18.25 -6.13 17.36
N SER A 181 -16.98 -6.49 17.55
CA SER A 181 -15.93 -6.28 16.55
C SER A 181 -15.98 -7.34 15.45
N CYS A 182 -15.83 -6.89 14.21
CA CYS A 182 -15.63 -7.79 13.08
C CYS A 182 -14.20 -8.34 13.13
N GLN A 183 -14.05 -9.63 12.86
CA GLN A 183 -12.74 -10.32 12.94
C GLN A 183 -12.01 -10.27 11.61
N TYR A 184 -12.75 -10.34 10.49
CA TYR A 184 -12.20 -10.28 9.14
C TYR A 184 -13.22 -9.65 8.19
N ALA A 185 -12.82 -9.47 6.94
CA ALA A 185 -13.75 -9.15 5.85
C ALA A 185 -13.52 -10.06 4.65
N VAL A 186 -14.54 -10.17 3.80
CA VAL A 186 -14.48 -10.85 2.51
C VAL A 186 -14.76 -9.83 1.43
N LEU A 187 -13.84 -9.71 0.48
CA LEU A 187 -13.98 -8.91 -0.73
C LEU A 187 -14.48 -9.79 -1.86
N ASP A 188 -15.66 -9.46 -2.37
CA ASP A 188 -16.15 -9.91 -3.67
C ASP A 188 -15.78 -8.86 -4.72
N THR A 189 -14.87 -9.23 -5.62
CA THR A 189 -14.35 -8.35 -6.67
C THR A 189 -15.32 -8.17 -7.84
N ILE A 190 -16.30 -9.05 -8.01
CA ILE A 190 -17.33 -8.94 -9.06
C ILE A 190 -18.34 -7.87 -8.66
N SER A 191 -18.82 -7.92 -7.42
CA SER A 191 -19.76 -6.93 -6.90
C SER A 191 -19.08 -5.66 -6.38
N GLY A 192 -17.77 -5.69 -6.11
CA GLY A 192 -17.05 -4.59 -5.48
C GLY A 192 -17.49 -4.36 -4.04
N THR A 193 -17.80 -5.44 -3.31
CA THR A 193 -18.33 -5.36 -1.95
C THR A 193 -17.36 -5.99 -0.96
N LEU A 194 -16.95 -5.21 0.05
CA LEU A 194 -16.20 -5.68 1.20
C LEU A 194 -17.16 -5.91 2.37
N THR A 195 -17.38 -7.17 2.71
CA THR A 195 -18.29 -7.58 3.79
C THR A 195 -17.49 -7.96 5.03
N TYR A 196 -17.59 -7.18 6.09
CA TYR A 196 -17.00 -7.47 7.39
C TYR A 196 -17.85 -8.48 8.16
N LYS A 197 -17.21 -9.51 8.72
CA LYS A 197 -17.89 -10.66 9.33
C LYS A 197 -17.26 -11.04 10.66
N ARG A 198 -18.02 -11.79 11.47
CA ARG A 198 -17.46 -12.64 12.54
C ARG A 198 -17.08 -14.00 11.97
N LEU A 199 -16.20 -14.70 12.66
CA LEU A 199 -15.86 -16.08 12.33
C LEU A 199 -17.06 -16.98 12.60
N ASP A 200 -17.49 -17.66 11.56
CA ASP A 200 -18.48 -18.72 11.64
C ASP A 200 -17.91 -19.91 12.42
N LYS A 201 -18.78 -20.77 12.96
CA LYS A 201 -18.37 -21.89 13.83
C LYS A 201 -17.30 -22.80 13.21
N ASN A 202 -17.37 -23.03 11.90
CA ASN A 202 -16.43 -23.84 11.13
C ASN A 202 -15.08 -23.15 10.87
N LEU A 203 -14.97 -21.84 11.12
CA LEU A 203 -13.76 -21.04 10.97
C LEU A 203 -13.22 -20.57 12.32
N GLU A 204 -13.83 -20.90 13.46
CA GLU A 204 -13.36 -20.43 14.76
C GLU A 204 -11.92 -20.85 15.08
N TRP A 205 -11.46 -21.97 14.51
CA TRP A 205 -10.10 -22.44 14.68
C TRP A 205 -9.06 -21.46 14.11
N ILE A 206 -9.41 -20.59 13.15
CA ILE A 206 -8.46 -19.63 12.60
C ILE A 206 -8.21 -18.42 13.51
N LYS A 207 -8.91 -18.29 14.65
CA LYS A 207 -8.74 -17.18 15.61
C LYS A 207 -7.31 -17.05 16.13
N VAL A 208 -6.59 -18.17 16.20
CA VAL A 208 -5.22 -18.25 16.71
C VAL A 208 -4.16 -18.01 15.62
N CYS A 209 -4.54 -17.91 14.36
CA CYS A 209 -3.61 -17.72 13.26
C CYS A 209 -3.07 -16.30 13.21
N ASP A 210 -1.79 -16.20 12.87
CA ASP A 210 -1.14 -14.92 12.57
C ASP A 210 -1.52 -14.42 11.17
N ASP A 211 -1.70 -15.35 10.24
CA ASP A 211 -2.17 -15.07 8.87
C ASP A 211 -2.99 -16.23 8.30
N VAL A 212 -3.89 -15.95 7.35
CA VAL A 212 -4.80 -16.96 6.80
C VAL A 212 -5.06 -16.72 5.32
N ARG A 213 -5.14 -17.81 4.56
CA ARG A 213 -5.58 -17.80 3.15
C ARG A 213 -6.31 -19.08 2.78
N ALA A 214 -6.86 -19.11 1.57
CA ALA A 214 -7.22 -20.35 0.90
C ALA A 214 -6.31 -20.62 -0.31
N TRP A 215 -6.06 -21.91 -0.56
CA TRP A 215 -5.69 -22.42 -1.89
C TRP A 215 -6.82 -23.33 -2.33
N ASP A 216 -7.46 -22.98 -3.45
CA ASP A 216 -8.68 -23.65 -3.91
C ASP A 216 -9.74 -23.72 -2.79
N ASP A 217 -10.15 -24.92 -2.40
CA ASP A 217 -11.18 -25.17 -1.38
C ASP A 217 -10.61 -25.43 0.02
N GLU A 218 -9.29 -25.26 0.20
CA GLU A 218 -8.59 -25.58 1.44
C GLU A 218 -8.10 -24.33 2.15
N VAL A 219 -8.35 -24.25 3.46
CA VAL A 219 -7.95 -23.11 4.31
C VAL A 219 -6.64 -23.41 4.99
N TYR A 220 -5.71 -22.46 4.89
CA TYR A 220 -4.37 -22.52 5.45
C TYR A 220 -4.18 -21.41 6.46
N CYS A 221 -3.72 -21.79 7.64
CA CYS A 221 -3.48 -20.93 8.79
C CYS A 221 -2.00 -20.94 9.11
N LEU A 222 -1.35 -19.78 9.06
CA LEU A 222 0.02 -19.60 9.49
C LEU A 222 0.04 -19.29 10.98
N LEU A 223 0.84 -20.04 11.72
CA LEU A 223 1.14 -19.86 13.13
C LEU A 223 2.63 -19.60 13.31
N LEU A 224 2.96 -18.54 14.03
CA LEU A 224 4.32 -18.14 14.34
C LEU A 224 4.58 -18.40 15.83
N ASP A 225 5.62 -19.17 16.11
CA ASP A 225 6.16 -19.34 17.45
C ASP A 225 7.44 -18.51 17.57
N GLU A 226 7.27 -17.24 17.95
CA GLU A 226 8.39 -16.32 18.16
C GLU A 226 9.36 -16.80 19.24
N LYS A 227 8.87 -17.56 20.22
CA LYS A 227 9.66 -17.99 21.37
C LYS A 227 10.68 -19.03 20.95
N ASP A 228 10.23 -20.05 20.23
CA ASP A 228 11.10 -21.14 19.77
C ASP A 228 11.66 -20.89 18.37
N GLY A 229 11.21 -19.83 17.70
CA GLY A 229 11.64 -19.48 16.34
C GLY A 229 11.15 -20.50 15.32
N ASN A 230 9.92 -20.97 15.48
CA ASN A 230 9.30 -21.93 14.57
C ASN A 230 8.09 -21.31 13.90
N SER A 231 7.68 -21.89 12.78
CA SER A 231 6.38 -21.61 12.19
C SER A 231 5.69 -22.89 11.77
N PHE A 232 4.37 -22.86 11.75
CA PHE A 232 3.54 -24.00 11.39
C PHE A 232 2.44 -23.52 10.46
N VAL A 233 2.13 -24.34 9.46
CA VAL A 233 0.95 -24.13 8.63
C VAL A 233 -0.04 -25.22 8.96
N LEU A 234 -1.21 -24.83 9.48
CA LEU A 234 -2.34 -25.72 9.66
C LEU A 234 -3.22 -25.69 8.42
N LYS A 235 -3.47 -26.87 7.84
CA LYS A 235 -4.43 -27.07 6.75
C LYS A 235 -5.73 -27.63 7.32
N ASN A 236 -6.83 -26.91 7.13
CA ASN A 236 -8.18 -27.27 7.57
C ASN A 236 -8.22 -27.79 9.03
N GLU A 237 -7.62 -27.05 9.97
CA GLU A 237 -7.50 -27.36 11.42
C GLU A 237 -6.60 -28.57 11.79
N LYS A 238 -6.42 -29.56 10.91
CA LYS A 238 -5.90 -30.88 11.30
C LYS A 238 -4.43 -31.09 10.97
N ASP A 239 -4.04 -30.80 9.73
CA ASP A 239 -2.73 -31.19 9.22
C ASP A 239 -1.73 -30.07 9.50
N SER A 240 -0.75 -30.34 10.37
CA SER A 240 0.32 -29.40 10.68
C SER A 240 1.53 -29.68 9.79
N ILE A 241 1.93 -28.67 9.03
CA ILE A 241 3.11 -28.69 8.19
C ILE A 241 4.15 -27.82 8.89
N PHE A 242 5.24 -28.44 9.33
CA PHE A 242 6.35 -27.73 9.96
C PHE A 242 7.04 -26.82 8.95
N ALA A 243 7.32 -25.58 9.34
CA ALA A 243 8.01 -24.62 8.51
C ALA A 243 9.13 -23.93 9.32
N PRO A 244 10.40 -24.06 8.89
CA PRO A 244 11.50 -23.44 9.63
C PRO A 244 11.41 -21.92 9.52
N MET A 245 11.48 -21.25 10.67
CA MET A 245 11.51 -19.79 10.76
C MET A 245 12.85 -19.35 11.34
N GLU A 246 13.48 -18.33 10.76
CA GLU A 246 14.65 -17.70 11.38
C GLU A 246 14.16 -16.40 12.04
N LYS A 247 14.40 -16.26 13.36
CA LYS A 247 13.84 -15.26 14.32
C LYS A 247 13.91 -13.77 13.94
N LEU A 248 14.40 -13.41 12.76
CA LEU A 248 14.68 -12.04 12.40
C LEU A 248 13.42 -11.26 11.93
N PHE A 249 12.33 -11.91 11.51
CA PHE A 249 11.14 -11.23 10.95
C PHE A 249 9.82 -11.94 11.21
N ASP A 250 8.72 -11.19 11.07
CA ASP A 250 7.34 -11.69 11.02
C ASP A 250 7.15 -12.70 9.86
N GLY A 251 6.07 -13.48 9.92
CA GLY A 251 5.66 -14.38 8.84
C GLY A 251 4.30 -14.01 8.26
N ARG A 252 4.12 -14.20 6.95
CA ARG A 252 2.87 -13.92 6.24
C ARG A 252 2.76 -14.65 4.91
N PHE A 253 1.54 -14.79 4.41
CA PHE A 253 1.31 -15.17 3.01
C PHE A 253 1.57 -13.98 2.08
N CYS A 254 2.09 -14.25 0.88
CA CYS A 254 2.43 -13.23 -0.11
C CYS A 254 2.27 -13.81 -1.52
N GLY A 255 1.22 -13.43 -2.25
CA GLY A 255 0.89 -14.10 -3.53
C GLY A 255 0.65 -15.59 -3.29
N ASN A 256 1.29 -16.48 -4.04
CA ASN A 256 1.36 -17.93 -3.78
C ASN A 256 2.57 -18.38 -2.96
N MET A 257 3.33 -17.43 -2.43
CA MET A 257 4.49 -17.68 -1.57
C MET A 257 4.14 -17.40 -0.10
N MET A 258 5.07 -17.77 0.77
CA MET A 258 5.08 -17.49 2.20
C MET A 258 6.40 -16.82 2.56
N GLU A 259 6.33 -15.73 3.29
CA GLU A 259 7.48 -15.13 3.95
C GLU A 259 7.55 -15.72 5.36
N LEU A 260 8.62 -16.46 5.67
CA LEU A 260 8.83 -17.13 6.96
C LEU A 260 10.16 -16.66 7.56
N GLY A 261 10.14 -15.54 8.27
CA GLY A 261 11.34 -14.89 8.74
C GLY A 261 12.17 -14.38 7.57
N VAL A 262 13.38 -14.93 7.38
CA VAL A 262 14.26 -14.55 6.25
C VAL A 262 14.06 -15.38 5.00
N ARG A 263 13.16 -16.36 4.98
CA ARG A 263 12.99 -17.29 3.86
C ARG A 263 11.71 -17.01 3.11
N VAL A 264 11.79 -17.10 1.79
CA VAL A 264 10.63 -17.16 0.91
C VAL A 264 10.37 -18.62 0.59
N CYS A 265 9.17 -19.11 0.85
CA CYS A 265 8.81 -20.51 0.72
C CYS A 265 7.54 -20.69 -0.11
N SER A 266 7.44 -21.80 -0.83
CA SER A 266 6.23 -22.22 -1.54
C SER A 266 5.63 -23.43 -0.85
N LEU A 267 4.32 -23.60 -0.99
CA LEU A 267 3.65 -24.85 -0.64
C LEU A 267 3.52 -25.72 -1.89
N THR A 268 3.96 -26.98 -1.84
CA THR A 268 3.83 -27.93 -2.95
C THR A 268 3.49 -29.30 -2.41
N LYS A 269 2.30 -29.82 -2.76
CA LYS A 269 1.82 -31.15 -2.33
C LYS A 269 1.95 -31.39 -0.81
N ASP A 270 1.46 -30.44 -0.01
CA ASP A 270 1.52 -30.47 1.46
C ASP A 270 2.94 -30.42 2.05
N GLU A 271 3.96 -30.09 1.25
CA GLU A 271 5.32 -29.82 1.71
C GLU A 271 5.69 -28.36 1.52
N ILE A 272 6.35 -27.77 2.51
CA ILE A 272 6.87 -26.40 2.43
C ILE A 272 8.31 -26.46 1.91
N MET A 273 8.53 -25.85 0.76
CA MET A 273 9.84 -25.74 0.12
C MET A 273 10.33 -24.29 0.22
N CYS A 274 11.43 -24.07 0.94
CA CYS A 274 12.00 -22.75 1.12
C CYS A 274 13.17 -22.50 0.16
N SER A 275 13.27 -21.26 -0.32
CA SER A 275 14.39 -20.80 -1.11
C SER A 275 15.71 -20.93 -0.33
N ASP A 276 16.77 -21.20 -1.07
CA ASP A 276 18.17 -21.18 -0.63
C ASP A 276 18.74 -19.76 -0.52
N VAL A 277 17.96 -18.77 -0.95
CA VAL A 277 18.25 -17.34 -0.82
C VAL A 277 17.46 -16.79 0.35
N LYS A 278 18.16 -16.08 1.24
CA LYS A 278 17.60 -15.41 2.41
C LYS A 278 17.40 -13.92 2.11
N TRP A 279 16.33 -13.36 2.64
CA TRP A 279 16.04 -11.94 2.60
C TRP A 279 15.92 -11.43 4.03
N THR A 280 16.76 -10.47 4.41
CA THR A 280 16.83 -9.97 5.79
C THR A 280 15.76 -8.94 6.10
N GLY A 281 14.58 -8.98 5.44
CA GLY A 281 13.32 -8.36 5.87
C GLY A 281 13.30 -6.85 6.14
N ASN A 282 14.41 -6.14 6.03
CA ASN A 282 14.58 -4.71 6.25
C ASN A 282 14.00 -3.86 5.10
N ARG A 283 13.21 -4.47 4.21
CA ARG A 283 12.67 -3.90 2.96
C ARG A 283 13.73 -3.38 1.99
N GLU A 284 14.99 -3.64 2.28
CA GLU A 284 16.09 -3.43 1.36
C GLU A 284 16.05 -4.51 0.28
N LEU A 285 16.51 -4.15 -0.90
CA LEU A 285 16.65 -5.05 -2.03
C LEU A 285 17.97 -5.84 -1.94
N GLU A 286 18.25 -6.41 -0.77
CA GLU A 286 19.43 -7.22 -0.49
C GLU A 286 19.05 -8.66 -0.14
N PHE A 287 19.71 -9.61 -0.81
CA PHE A 287 19.46 -11.02 -0.68
C PHE A 287 20.77 -11.79 -0.45
N TYR A 288 20.72 -12.84 0.35
CA TYR A 288 21.88 -13.58 0.83
C TYR A 288 21.76 -15.05 0.45
N ARG A 289 22.69 -15.55 -0.36
CA ARG A 289 22.79 -16.99 -0.62
C ARG A 289 23.36 -17.72 0.60
N ASN A 290 23.09 -19.02 0.70
CA ASN A 290 23.64 -19.86 1.77
C ASN A 290 25.18 -19.88 1.82
N ASP A 291 25.87 -19.58 0.71
CA ASP A 291 27.34 -19.47 0.67
C ASP A 291 27.88 -18.10 1.16
N GLY A 292 26.98 -17.19 1.56
CA GLY A 292 27.31 -15.84 2.03
C GLY A 292 27.38 -14.78 0.92
N THR A 293 27.16 -15.15 -0.35
CA THR A 293 27.10 -14.20 -1.46
C THR A 293 25.91 -13.25 -1.28
N VAL A 294 26.17 -11.94 -1.37
CA VAL A 294 25.15 -10.89 -1.34
C VAL A 294 24.75 -10.53 -2.77
N ILE A 295 23.45 -10.50 -3.03
CA ILE A 295 22.82 -10.01 -4.26
C ILE A 295 22.15 -8.68 -3.91
N ARG A 296 22.55 -7.61 -4.58
CA ARG A 296 22.00 -6.25 -4.36
C ARG A 296 21.27 -5.82 -5.61
N LEU A 297 19.96 -5.59 -5.52
CA LEU A 297 19.20 -5.17 -6.70
C LEU A 297 19.32 -3.66 -6.89
N GLU A 298 19.82 -3.24 -8.05
CA GLU A 298 20.05 -1.84 -8.41
C GLU A 298 18.76 -1.21 -8.98
N TYR A 299 18.48 0.08 -8.70
CA TYR A 299 17.17 0.72 -8.97
C TYR A 299 17.20 2.20 -9.38
#